data_AF-A0A3B8J237-F1
#
_entry.id   AF-A0A3B8J237-F1
#
_cell.length_a   1.000
_cell.length_b   1.000
_cell.length_c   1.000
_cell.angle_alpha   90.00
_cell.angle_beta   90.00
_cell.angle_gamma   90.00
#
_symmetry.space_group_name_H-M   'P 1'
#
loop_
_entity.id
_entity.type
_entity.pdbx_description
1 polymer ?
#
loop_
_entity_poly.entity_id
_entity_poly.type
_entity_poly.pdbx_seq_one_letter_code
_entity_poly.pdbx_strand_id
1 'polypeptide(L)'
;MSIRVYGTLLLGILLSFSAFGQSDIKVSGNYQNKSLVEIFEDLEKRYDVSFNYANDLMASHKVTVRLRNEPIGTAIDKILATVPFRFMISSQTNILIIPDPKKNLAPPPPTLTTVSGRAT
;
A
#
# COMPACT_ATOMS: atom_id res chain seq x y z
N MET A 1 31.42 -4.57 -45.13
CA MET A 1 31.34 -3.56 -44.04
C MET A 1 30.12 -3.90 -43.21
N SER A 2 30.35 -4.64 -42.12
CA SER A 2 29.44 -5.72 -41.69
C SER A 2 28.38 -5.24 -40.70
N ILE A 3 27.12 -5.45 -41.06
CA ILE A 3 25.83 -5.29 -40.35
C ILE A 3 25.80 -5.78 -38.87
N ARG A 4 26.87 -6.39 -38.39
CA ARG A 4 26.99 -7.03 -37.07
C ARG A 4 27.10 -6.05 -35.90
N VAL A 5 27.49 -4.80 -36.14
CA VAL A 5 27.66 -3.77 -35.08
C VAL A 5 26.33 -3.12 -34.69
N TYR A 6 25.37 -3.05 -35.61
CA TYR A 6 24.05 -2.47 -35.33
C TYR A 6 23.14 -3.41 -34.53
N GLY A 7 23.35 -4.73 -34.63
CA GLY A 7 22.57 -5.72 -33.89
C GLY A 7 22.78 -5.65 -32.37
N THR A 8 23.99 -5.29 -31.93
CA THR A 8 24.30 -5.12 -30.50
C THR A 8 23.82 -3.76 -29.96
N LEU A 9 23.64 -2.76 -30.82
CA LEU A 9 23.14 -1.43 -30.41
C LEU A 9 21.64 -1.46 -30.09
N LEU A 10 20.87 -2.33 -30.74
CA LEU A 10 19.41 -2.40 -30.59
C LEU A 10 18.96 -3.15 -29.31
N LEU A 11 19.82 -3.97 -28.72
CA LEU A 11 19.48 -4.79 -27.55
C LEU A 11 19.51 -4.01 -26.21
N GLY A 12 20.15 -2.83 -26.17
CA GLY A 12 20.26 -2.01 -24.96
C GLY A 12 19.04 -1.15 -24.62
N ILE A 13 18.08 -0.99 -25.55
CA ILE A 13 16.95 -0.05 -25.41
C ILE A 13 15.71 -0.69 -24.74
N LEU A 14 15.66 -2.02 -24.63
CA LEU A 14 14.47 -2.73 -24.13
C LEU A 14 14.41 -2.90 -22.60
N LEU A 15 15.41 -2.45 -21.84
CA LEU A 15 15.44 -2.58 -20.37
C LEU A 15 14.88 -1.37 -19.61
N SER A 16 14.34 -0.36 -20.29
CA SER A 16 13.79 0.85 -19.63
C SER A 16 12.37 0.72 -19.08
N PHE A 17 11.78 -0.48 -19.08
CA PHE A 17 10.54 -0.79 -18.34
C PHE A 17 10.94 -1.46 -17.02
N SER A 18 10.74 -0.90 -15.83
CA SER A 18 9.47 -0.40 -15.32
C SER A 18 9.70 0.25 -13.95
N ALA A 19 9.29 1.50 -13.80
CA ALA A 19 9.05 2.09 -12.49
C ALA A 19 7.89 3.10 -12.58
N PHE A 20 6.76 2.63 -13.11
CA PHE A 20 5.50 3.34 -12.98
C PHE A 20 5.08 3.28 -11.50
N GLY A 21 5.48 4.30 -10.75
CA GLY A 21 5.23 4.43 -9.31
C GLY A 21 6.16 5.39 -8.57
N GLN A 22 7.06 6.10 -9.27
CA GLN A 22 8.04 6.99 -8.65
C GLN A 22 7.48 8.41 -8.44
N SER A 23 6.68 8.61 -7.41
CA SER A 23 6.75 9.90 -6.71
C SER A 23 7.99 9.85 -5.80
N ASP A 24 8.90 10.82 -5.94
CA ASP A 24 10.13 10.91 -5.12
C ASP A 24 9.82 11.26 -3.64
N ILE A 25 8.53 11.43 -3.32
CA ILE A 25 8.06 11.74 -1.98
C ILE A 25 8.42 10.58 -1.05
N LYS A 26 9.38 10.83 -0.17
CA LYS A 26 9.77 9.90 0.90
C LYS A 26 9.04 10.25 2.17
N VAL A 27 8.39 9.24 2.75
CA VAL A 27 7.58 9.41 3.95
C VAL A 27 8.17 8.65 5.14
N SER A 28 7.89 9.17 6.32
CA SER A 28 8.30 8.59 7.60
C SER A 28 7.19 8.79 8.62
N GLY A 29 6.98 7.78 9.44
CA GLY A 29 5.88 7.76 10.42
C GLY A 29 5.97 6.54 11.32
N ASN A 30 5.38 6.64 12.49
CA ASN A 30 5.27 5.52 13.41
C ASN A 30 3.85 5.50 13.98
N TYR A 31 3.03 4.60 13.46
CA TYR A 31 1.62 4.51 13.78
C TYR A 31 1.36 3.23 14.54
N GLN A 32 0.67 3.33 15.67
CA GLN A 32 0.34 2.20 16.54
C GLN A 32 -1.16 2.19 16.78
N ASN A 33 -1.82 1.11 16.34
CA ASN A 33 -3.27 0.93 16.48
C ASN A 33 -4.09 2.16 16.03
N LYS A 34 -3.65 2.79 14.94
CA LYS A 34 -4.26 3.99 14.37
C LYS A 34 -5.19 3.61 13.23
N SER A 35 -6.28 4.36 13.08
CA SER A 35 -7.18 4.13 11.95
C SER A 35 -6.51 4.51 10.63
N LEU A 36 -6.92 3.86 9.53
CA LEU A 36 -6.41 4.21 8.20
C LEU A 36 -6.66 5.68 7.85
N VAL A 37 -7.84 6.19 8.19
CA VAL A 37 -8.23 7.60 7.97
C VAL A 37 -7.25 8.55 8.66
N GLU A 38 -6.97 8.35 9.95
CA GLU A 38 -6.02 9.19 10.69
C GLU A 38 -4.61 9.12 10.12
N ILE A 39 -4.17 7.96 9.64
CA ILE A 39 -2.84 7.79 9.03
C ILE A 39 -2.76 8.56 7.71
N PHE A 40 -3.77 8.43 6.85
CA PHE A 40 -3.80 9.14 5.58
C PHE A 40 -3.89 10.66 5.79
N GLU A 41 -4.76 11.14 6.69
CA GLU A 41 -4.82 12.56 7.03
C GLU A 41 -3.48 13.12 7.57
N ASP A 42 -2.76 12.35 8.40
CA ASP A 42 -1.43 12.76 8.88
C ASP A 42 -0.43 12.87 7.71
N LEU A 43 -0.49 11.93 6.76
CA LEU A 43 0.37 11.94 5.58
C LEU A 43 0.04 13.13 4.66
N GLU A 44 -1.23 13.45 4.41
CA GLU A 44 -1.64 14.62 3.60
C GLU A 44 -1.23 15.95 4.24
N LYS A 45 -1.27 16.04 5.58
CA LYS A 45 -0.86 17.26 6.29
C LYS A 45 0.64 17.51 6.22
N ARG A 46 1.43 16.44 6.14
CA ARG A 46 2.90 16.50 6.22
C ARG A 46 3.58 16.44 4.86
N TYR A 47 2.91 15.86 3.88
CA TYR A 47 3.42 15.62 2.55
C TYR A 47 2.39 16.10 1.53
N ASP A 48 2.85 16.63 0.39
CA ASP A 48 1.99 17.12 -0.68
C ASP A 48 1.34 15.94 -1.45
N VAL A 49 0.41 15.25 -0.79
CA VAL A 49 -0.31 14.08 -1.29
C VAL A 49 -1.79 14.18 -0.92
N SER A 50 -2.64 13.49 -1.67
CA SER A 50 -4.08 13.44 -1.45
C SER A 50 -4.59 12.02 -1.68
N PHE A 51 -5.28 11.46 -0.70
CA PHE A 51 -5.86 10.14 -0.69
C PHE A 51 -7.37 10.23 -0.91
N ASN A 52 -7.84 9.51 -1.92
CA ASN A 52 -9.26 9.41 -2.24
C ASN A 52 -9.75 8.01 -1.90
N TYR A 53 -10.78 7.91 -1.07
CA TYR A 53 -11.31 6.64 -0.58
C TYR A 53 -12.76 6.77 -0.10
N ALA A 54 -13.45 5.64 0.03
CA ALA A 54 -14.78 5.59 0.64
C ALA A 54 -14.64 5.49 2.18
N ASN A 55 -14.98 6.58 2.88
CA ASN A 55 -14.83 6.72 4.34
C ASN A 55 -15.44 5.55 5.13
N ASP A 56 -16.65 5.13 4.76
CA ASP A 56 -17.42 4.11 5.48
C ASP A 56 -16.68 2.76 5.59
N LEU A 57 -15.82 2.44 4.63
CA LEU A 57 -15.07 1.18 4.59
C LEU A 57 -13.73 1.26 5.34
N MET A 58 -13.14 2.46 5.43
CA MET A 58 -11.79 2.64 5.96
C MET A 58 -11.75 2.87 7.47
N ALA A 59 -12.78 3.52 8.04
CA ALA A 59 -12.79 3.94 9.44
C ALA A 59 -12.72 2.78 10.45
N SER A 60 -13.19 1.58 10.07
CA SER A 60 -13.20 0.39 10.92
C SER A 60 -11.83 -0.31 11.03
N HIS A 61 -10.88 0.02 10.15
CA HIS A 61 -9.60 -0.67 10.06
C HIS A 61 -8.53 0.10 10.83
N LYS A 62 -7.89 -0.59 11.78
CA LYS A 62 -6.74 -0.08 12.53
C LYS A 62 -5.48 -0.84 12.14
N VAL A 63 -4.38 -0.12 12.00
CA VAL A 63 -3.09 -0.71 11.62
C VAL A 63 -1.96 -0.18 12.51
N THR A 64 -0.93 -1.00 12.62
CA THR A 64 0.33 -0.65 13.28
C THR A 64 1.43 -0.81 12.25
N VAL A 65 2.09 0.29 11.91
CA VAL A 65 3.10 0.32 10.86
C VAL A 65 4.15 1.38 11.16
N ARG A 66 5.40 1.04 10.85
CA ARG A 66 6.54 1.95 10.99
C ARG A 66 7.16 2.19 9.63
N LEU A 67 7.17 3.46 9.24
CA LEU A 67 7.72 3.93 7.98
C LEU A 67 9.04 4.63 8.20
N ARG A 68 10.06 4.31 7.41
CA ARG A 68 11.43 4.81 7.59
C ARG A 68 12.01 5.32 6.27
N ASN A 69 11.73 6.60 5.96
CA ASN A 69 12.25 7.32 4.80
C ASN A 69 12.10 6.51 3.50
N GLU A 70 10.88 6.07 3.23
CA GLU A 70 10.59 5.19 2.10
C GLU A 70 9.67 5.86 1.09
N PRO A 71 9.72 5.46 -0.20
CA PRO A 71 8.83 6.00 -1.22
C PRO A 71 7.37 5.84 -0.83
N ILE A 72 6.55 6.84 -1.10
CA ILE A 72 5.13 6.85 -0.72
C ILE A 72 4.37 5.62 -1.22
N GLY A 73 4.64 5.12 -2.44
CA GLY A 73 4.03 3.90 -2.94
C GLY A 73 4.35 2.67 -2.07
N THR A 74 5.60 2.53 -1.65
CA THR A 74 6.03 1.45 -0.73
C THR A 74 5.43 1.61 0.66
N ALA A 75 5.32 2.85 1.15
CA ALA A 75 4.68 3.14 2.41
C ALA A 75 3.19 2.76 2.40
N ILE A 76 2.46 3.12 1.34
CA ILE A 76 1.05 2.78 1.20
C ILE A 76 0.86 1.27 1.11
N ASP A 77 1.70 0.57 0.33
CA ASP A 77 1.65 -0.89 0.25
C ASP A 77 1.82 -1.54 1.64
N LYS A 78 2.77 -1.03 2.45
CA LYS A 78 2.96 -1.48 3.84
C LYS A 78 1.78 -1.15 4.75
N ILE A 79 1.22 0.05 4.65
CA ILE A 79 0.02 0.45 5.42
C ILE A 79 -1.14 -0.48 5.06
N LEU A 80 -1.31 -0.79 3.77
CA LEU A 80 -2.41 -1.59 3.28
C LEU A 80 -2.17 -3.10 3.41
N ALA A 81 -0.97 -3.56 3.77
CA ALA A 81 -0.58 -4.97 3.77
C ALA A 81 -1.55 -5.89 4.53
N THR A 82 -2.07 -5.42 5.66
CA THR A 82 -2.94 -6.19 6.58
C THR A 82 -4.43 -5.91 6.40
N VAL A 83 -4.83 -5.16 5.37
CA VAL A 83 -6.22 -4.75 5.14
C VAL A 83 -6.64 -5.08 3.70
N PRO A 84 -7.94 -5.32 3.43
CA PRO A 84 -8.43 -5.83 2.13
C PRO A 84 -8.58 -4.70 1.10
N PHE A 85 -7.57 -3.84 1.00
CA PHE A 85 -7.54 -2.71 0.09
C PHE A 85 -6.28 -2.73 -0.77
N ARG A 86 -6.39 -2.12 -1.94
CA ARG A 86 -5.28 -1.79 -2.83
C ARG A 86 -5.31 -0.31 -3.16
N PHE A 87 -4.19 0.20 -3.65
CA PHE A 87 -4.08 1.58 -4.10
C PHE A 87 -3.77 1.66 -5.60
N MET A 88 -4.12 2.79 -6.19
CA MET A 88 -3.74 3.19 -7.54
C MET A 88 -3.26 4.63 -7.50
N ILE A 89 -2.16 4.91 -8.17
CA ILE A 89 -1.64 6.27 -8.30
C ILE A 89 -2.37 6.89 -9.51
N SER A 90 -3.24 7.87 -9.23
CA SER A 90 -4.02 8.58 -10.26
C SER A 90 -3.21 9.73 -10.87
N SER A 91 -2.43 10.43 -10.05
CA SER A 91 -1.47 11.45 -10.46
C SER A 91 -0.26 11.47 -9.51
N GLN A 92 0.71 12.36 -9.72
CA GLN A 92 1.92 12.42 -8.88
C GLN A 92 1.62 12.58 -7.38
N THR A 93 0.53 13.28 -7.04
CA THR A 93 0.12 13.56 -5.67
C THR A 93 -1.21 12.89 -5.28
N ASN A 94 -2.00 12.44 -6.26
CA ASN A 94 -3.31 11.85 -5.98
C ASN A 94 -3.26 10.32 -6.01
N ILE A 95 -3.66 9.73 -4.89
CA ILE A 95 -3.72 8.29 -4.67
C ILE A 95 -5.19 7.90 -4.44
N LEU A 96 -5.65 6.88 -5.15
CA LEU A 96 -6.97 6.29 -4.99
C LEU A 96 -6.86 4.95 -4.25
N ILE A 97 -7.66 4.75 -3.21
CA ILE A 97 -7.72 3.50 -2.45
C ILE A 97 -9.06 2.83 -2.73
N ILE A 98 -9.00 1.56 -3.14
CA ILE A 98 -10.18 0.77 -3.51
C ILE A 98 -10.14 -0.61 -2.85
N PRO A 99 -11.31 -1.22 -2.58
CA PRO A 99 -11.37 -2.60 -2.09
C PRO A 99 -10.65 -3.56 -3.02
N ASP A 100 -9.89 -4.48 -2.44
CA ASP A 100 -9.24 -5.55 -3.18
C ASP A 100 -9.92 -6.90 -2.92
N PRO A 101 -10.81 -7.38 -3.81
CA PRO A 101 -11.51 -8.64 -3.63
C PRO A 101 -10.57 -9.85 -3.66
N LYS A 102 -9.34 -9.70 -4.16
CA LYS A 102 -8.33 -10.77 -4.15
C LYS A 102 -7.61 -10.88 -2.81
N LYS A 103 -7.62 -9.80 -2.02
CA LYS A 103 -7.02 -9.73 -0.69
C LYS A 103 -8.04 -10.16 0.35
N ASN A 104 -8.59 -11.36 0.18
CA ASN A 104 -9.36 -12.01 1.22
C ASN A 104 -8.39 -12.34 2.35
N LEU A 105 -8.34 -11.47 3.37
CA LEU A 105 -7.86 -11.87 4.69
C LEU A 105 -8.74 -13.06 5.07
N ALA A 106 -8.13 -14.24 5.20
CA ALA A 106 -8.82 -15.39 5.77
C ALA A 106 -9.56 -14.88 7.02
N PRO A 107 -10.85 -15.26 7.21
CA PRO A 107 -11.57 -14.84 8.40
C PRO A 107 -10.68 -15.12 9.63
N PRO A 108 -10.63 -14.20 10.61
CA PRO A 108 -9.84 -14.43 11.81
C PRO A 108 -10.18 -15.84 12.31
N PRO A 109 -9.18 -16.66 12.71
CA PRO A 109 -9.46 -17.97 13.25
C PRO A 109 -10.60 -17.83 14.26
N PRO A 110 -11.69 -18.62 14.16
CA PRO A 110 -12.80 -18.49 15.07
C PRO A 110 -12.20 -18.55 16.48
N THR A 111 -12.38 -17.47 17.25
CA THR A 111 -11.98 -17.44 18.65
C THR A 111 -12.65 -18.64 19.29
N LEU A 112 -11.87 -19.65 19.68
CA LEU A 112 -12.37 -20.77 20.46
C LEU A 112 -12.79 -20.19 21.80
N THR A 113 -14.06 -19.80 21.92
CA THR A 113 -14.68 -19.61 23.22
C THR A 113 -14.64 -20.98 23.87
N THR A 114 -13.63 -21.21 24.71
CA THR A 114 -13.58 -22.36 25.59
C THR A 114 -14.73 -22.16 26.56
N VAL A 115 -15.91 -22.67 26.22
CA VAL A 115 -16.99 -22.88 27.17
C VAL A 115 -16.49 -23.98 28.10
N SER A 116 -15.78 -23.58 29.16
CA SER A 116 -15.50 -24.43 30.30
C SER A 116 -16.80 -24.51 31.10
N GLY A 117 -17.66 -25.46 30.70
CA GLY A 117 -18.89 -25.80 31.41
C GLY A 117 -18.82 -27.26 31.85
N ARG A 118 -18.75 -27.48 33.16
CA ARG A 118 -18.61 -28.77 33.84
C ARG A 118 -19.76 -29.72 33.47
N ALA A 119 -19.44 -30.87 32.87
CA ALA A 119 -20.40 -31.98 32.78
C ALA A 119 -20.66 -32.49 34.21
N THR A 120 -21.93 -32.53 34.60
CA THR A 120 -22.41 -33.13 35.86
C THR A 120 -23.16 -34.40 35.51
#